data_AF-A0A126CRM7-F1
#
_entry.id   AF-A0A126CRM7-F1
#
_cell.length_a   1.000
_cell.length_b   1.000
_cell.length_c   1.000
_cell.angle_alpha   90.00
_cell.angle_beta   90.00
_cell.angle_gamma   90.00
#
_symmetry.space_group_name_H-M   'P 1'
#
loop_
_entity.id
_entity.type
_entity.pdbx_description
1 polymer ?
#
loop_
_entity_poly.entity_id
_entity_poly.type
_entity_poly.pdbx_seq_one_letter_code
_entity_poly.pdbx_strand_id
1 'polypeptide(L)'
;MVALSIVLGKSMCDSVNSSQQPARWSVQPGQPLTITCQVSYSLSTYYTAWIRQPAGKVLEWMSQDTAVKDSLKNKFSVELDSSSNTVTLTGQNVQPEDTAVYYCAR
;
A
#
# COMPACT_ATOMS: atom_id res chain seq x y z
N MET A 1 8.24 20.03 11.90
CA MET A 1 8.46 18.57 11.90
C MET A 1 7.50 17.98 10.86
N VAL A 2 7.99 17.54 9.70
CA VAL A 2 7.14 17.06 8.60
C VAL A 2 6.79 15.60 8.87
N ALA A 3 5.53 15.33 9.19
CA ALA A 3 4.97 14.00 9.39
C ALA A 3 4.40 13.50 8.04
N LEU A 4 4.86 12.35 7.53
CA LEU A 4 4.22 11.72 6.37
C LEU A 4 2.86 11.17 6.80
N SER A 5 1.78 11.76 6.31
CA SER A 5 0.43 11.24 6.56
C SER A 5 0.10 10.19 5.53
N ILE A 6 0.06 8.93 5.95
CA ILE A 6 -0.29 7.88 5.00
C ILE A 6 -1.60 7.26 5.44
N VAL A 7 -2.45 7.11 4.44
CA VAL A 7 -3.84 6.76 4.57
C VAL A 7 -4.00 5.42 3.88
N LEU A 8 -4.38 4.40 4.62
CA LEU A 8 -4.80 3.13 4.03
C LEU A 8 -6.20 3.32 3.46
N GLY A 9 -6.31 3.38 2.13
CA GLY A 9 -7.59 3.27 1.48
C GLY A 9 -8.14 1.85 1.64
N LYS A 10 -9.47 1.71 1.77
CA LYS A 10 -10.11 0.39 1.76
C LYS A 10 -9.73 -0.36 0.47
N SER A 11 -9.71 -1.69 0.55
CA SER A 11 -9.62 -2.51 -0.66
C SER A 11 -10.70 -2.08 -1.64
N MET A 12 -10.33 -1.87 -2.91
CA MET A 12 -11.27 -1.47 -3.97
C MET A 12 -12.39 -2.51 -4.21
N CYS A 13 -12.39 -3.64 -3.49
CA CYS A 13 -13.38 -4.71 -3.59
C CYS A 13 -14.41 -4.74 -2.46
N ASP A 14 -14.24 -3.98 -1.37
CA ASP A 14 -15.24 -3.95 -0.31
C ASP A 14 -16.33 -2.93 -0.66
N SER A 15 -17.58 -3.39 -0.75
CA SER A 15 -18.74 -2.51 -0.83
C SER A 15 -18.77 -1.62 0.44
N VAL A 16 -18.21 -0.41 0.36
CA VAL A 16 -18.01 0.45 1.52
C VAL A 16 -19.36 0.95 2.04
N ASN A 17 -19.87 0.31 3.09
CA ASN A 17 -20.66 1.02 4.07
C ASN A 17 -19.74 2.06 4.76
N SER A 18 -20.17 3.31 4.78
CA SER A 18 -19.39 4.54 4.98
C SER A 18 -18.88 4.80 6.42
N SER A 19 -18.56 3.77 7.22
CA SER A 19 -18.32 3.94 8.66
C SER A 19 -16.93 3.61 9.21
N GLN A 20 -15.91 3.34 8.37
CA GLN A 20 -14.52 3.21 8.85
C GLN A 20 -13.62 4.27 8.20
N GLN A 21 -13.14 5.21 9.02
CA GLN A 21 -12.10 6.16 8.64
C GLN A 21 -10.85 5.39 8.17
N PRO A 22 -10.19 5.83 7.09
CA PRO A 22 -8.97 5.17 6.67
C PRO A 22 -7.91 5.34 7.77
N ALA A 23 -7.20 4.26 8.08
CA ALA A 23 -6.15 4.31 9.09
C ALA A 23 -5.09 5.32 8.64
N ARG A 24 -4.91 6.38 9.42
CA ARG A 24 -3.93 7.43 9.16
C ARG A 24 -2.76 7.26 10.08
N TRP A 25 -1.60 7.05 9.52
CA TRP A 25 -0.37 6.83 10.26
C TRP A 25 0.68 7.85 9.84
N SER A 26 1.54 8.21 10.80
CA SER A 26 2.54 9.25 10.65
C SER A 26 3.93 8.66 10.82
N VAL A 27 4.71 8.61 9.74
CA VAL A 27 6.11 8.18 9.77
C VAL A 27 7.07 9.36 9.62
N GLN A 28 8.22 9.29 10.28
CA GLN A 28 9.27 10.29 10.11
C GLN A 28 10.03 10.02 8.80
N PRO A 29 10.49 11.07 8.10
CA PRO A 29 11.34 10.89 6.92
C PRO A 29 12.57 10.02 7.22
N GLY A 30 12.91 9.13 6.30
CA GLY A 30 14.03 8.20 6.43
C GLY A 30 13.75 6.94 7.26
N GLN A 31 12.61 6.88 7.97
CA GLN A 31 12.18 5.64 8.63
C GLN A 31 11.66 4.62 7.61
N PRO A 32 11.70 3.32 7.93
CA PRO A 32 10.99 2.33 7.14
C PRO A 32 9.49 2.48 7.29
N LEU A 33 8.80 2.07 6.24
CA LEU A 33 7.36 1.96 6.18
C LEU A 33 6.99 0.49 5.99
N THR A 34 6.07 -0.03 6.82
CA THR A 34 5.39 -1.29 6.55
C THR A 34 3.88 -1.07 6.52
N ILE A 35 3.25 -1.49 5.43
CA ILE A 35 1.79 -1.50 5.26
C ILE A 35 1.36 -2.94 5.03
N THR A 36 0.40 -3.42 5.82
CA THR A 36 -0.23 -4.72 5.61
C THR A 36 -1.65 -4.56 5.09
N CYS A 37 -2.03 -5.40 4.14
CA CYS A 37 -3.40 -5.55 3.67
C CYS A 37 -3.77 -7.03 3.72
N GLN A 38 -4.74 -7.36 4.57
CA GLN A 38 -5.32 -8.69 4.63
C GLN A 38 -6.53 -8.74 3.71
N VAL A 39 -6.58 -9.73 2.81
CA VAL A 39 -7.65 -9.90 1.84
C VAL A 39 -8.51 -11.13 2.17
N SER A 40 -9.75 -11.11 1.73
CA SER A 40 -10.72 -12.20 1.97
C SER A 40 -10.62 -13.35 0.95
N TYR A 41 -9.92 -13.13 -0.17
CA TYR A 41 -9.73 -14.12 -1.22
C TYR A 41 -8.36 -14.82 -1.12
N SER A 42 -8.22 -15.96 -1.78
CA SER A 42 -6.98 -16.73 -1.75
C SER A 42 -5.91 -16.13 -2.67
N LEU A 43 -4.79 -15.73 -2.07
CA LEU A 43 -3.64 -15.16 -2.79
C LEU A 43 -2.90 -16.17 -3.68
N SER A 44 -3.18 -17.47 -3.56
CA SER A 44 -2.60 -18.49 -4.45
C SER A 44 -3.31 -18.60 -5.80
N THR A 45 -4.52 -18.05 -5.92
CA THR A 45 -5.37 -18.15 -7.12
C THR A 45 -5.62 -16.81 -7.79
N TYR A 46 -5.38 -15.70 -7.09
CA TYR A 46 -5.70 -14.37 -7.58
C TYR A 46 -4.57 -13.38 -7.35
N TYR A 47 -4.30 -12.61 -8.40
CA TYR A 47 -3.38 -11.48 -8.36
C TYR A 47 -3.90 -10.37 -7.45
N THR A 48 -2.98 -9.71 -6.74
CA THR A 48 -3.23 -8.53 -5.91
C THR A 48 -2.19 -7.47 -6.21
N ALA A 49 -2.58 -6.22 -6.26
CA ALA A 49 -1.73 -5.10 -6.60
C ALA A 49 -1.73 -4.04 -5.52
N TRP A 50 -0.59 -3.35 -5.42
CA TRP A 50 -0.47 -2.11 -4.68
C TRP A 50 -0.62 -0.92 -5.60
N ILE A 51 -1.46 0.02 -5.21
CA ILE A 51 -1.70 1.28 -5.91
C ILE A 51 -1.50 2.42 -4.91
N ARG A 52 -0.84 3.50 -5.32
CA ARG A 52 -0.74 4.73 -4.51
C ARG A 52 -1.35 5.93 -5.20
N GLN A 53 -1.87 6.85 -4.40
CA GLN A 53 -2.39 8.13 -4.86
C GLN A 53 -1.74 9.28 -4.08
N PRO A 54 -0.70 9.92 -4.63
CA PRO A 54 -0.18 11.15 -4.04
C PRO A 54 -1.22 12.27 -4.10
N ALA A 55 -1.19 13.19 -3.14
CA ALA A 55 -2.12 14.31 -3.10
C ALA A 55 -2.06 15.14 -4.40
N GLY A 56 -3.21 15.35 -5.05
CA GLY A 56 -3.31 16.10 -6.30
C GLY A 56 -2.78 15.37 -7.55
N LYS A 57 -2.45 14.08 -7.45
CA LYS A 57 -2.01 13.24 -8.58
C LYS A 57 -2.99 12.09 -8.86
N VAL A 58 -2.85 11.51 -10.06
CA VAL A 58 -3.58 10.30 -10.46
C VAL A 58 -3.05 9.07 -9.72
N LEU A 59 -3.84 7.99 -9.75
CA LEU A 59 -3.44 6.68 -9.21
C LEU A 59 -2.20 6.15 -9.97
N GLU A 60 -1.23 5.65 -9.22
CA GLU A 60 -0.04 4.99 -9.73
C GLU A 60 0.00 3.53 -9.28
N TRP A 61 0.05 2.62 -10.25
CA TRP A 61 0.30 1.20 -9.99
C TRP A 61 1.75 0.99 -9.54
N MET A 62 1.91 0.39 -8.35
CA MET A 62 3.20 0.13 -7.73
C MET A 62 3.67 -1.29 -7.95
N SER A 63 2.79 -2.28 -7.79
CA SER A 63 3.12 -3.68 -7.99
C SER A 63 1.94 -4.49 -8.50
N GLN A 64 2.25 -5.64 -9.08
CA GLN A 64 1.34 -6.76 -9.27
C GLN A 64 1.96 -7.97 -8.60
N ASP A 65 1.31 -8.50 -7.58
CA ASP A 65 1.87 -9.39 -6.56
C ASP A 65 3.21 -8.85 -6.03
N THR A 66 4.25 -9.68 -6.09
CA THR A 66 5.61 -9.36 -5.68
C THR A 66 6.39 -8.58 -6.74
N ALA A 67 5.85 -8.41 -7.96
CA ALA A 67 6.50 -7.67 -9.04
C ALA A 67 6.25 -6.17 -8.89
N VAL A 68 7.20 -5.48 -8.26
CA VAL A 68 7.21 -4.00 -8.12
C VAL A 68 7.64 -3.35 -9.43
N LYS A 69 7.08 -2.19 -9.77
CA LYS A 69 7.45 -1.35 -10.92
C LYS A 69 8.93 -0.93 -10.83
N ASP A 70 9.67 -0.98 -11.93
CA ASP A 70 11.13 -0.73 -11.95
C ASP A 70 11.54 0.60 -11.31
N SER A 71 10.77 1.67 -11.53
CA SER A 71 11.03 2.98 -10.92
C SER A 71 10.92 3.01 -9.40
N LEU A 72 10.32 1.97 -8.78
CA LEU A 72 10.04 1.87 -7.36
C LEU A 72 10.83 0.76 -6.66
N LYS A 73 11.41 -0.19 -7.39
CA LYS A 73 12.13 -1.37 -6.85
C LYS A 73 13.27 -1.03 -5.87
N ASN A 74 13.91 0.13 -6.04
CA ASN A 74 14.99 0.57 -5.15
C ASN A 74 14.50 1.06 -3.78
N LYS A 75 13.21 1.36 -3.65
CA LYS A 75 12.60 1.91 -2.42
C LYS A 75 11.55 0.99 -1.83
N PHE A 76 10.78 0.29 -2.65
CA PHE A 76 9.64 -0.51 -2.22
C PHE A 76 9.83 -1.99 -2.56
N SER A 77 9.42 -2.85 -1.63
CA SER A 77 9.31 -4.29 -1.80
C SER A 77 7.91 -4.76 -1.38
N VAL A 78 7.46 -5.86 -1.99
CA VAL A 78 6.17 -6.47 -1.67
C VAL A 78 6.37 -7.93 -1.31
N GLU A 79 5.74 -8.33 -0.22
CA GLU A 79 5.70 -9.70 0.26
C GLU A 79 4.26 -10.20 0.30
N LEU A 80 4.07 -11.47 -0.07
CA LEU A 80 2.78 -12.11 -0.17
C LEU A 80 2.78 -13.36 0.71
N ASP A 81 1.92 -13.38 1.72
CA ASP A 81 1.70 -14.52 2.59
C ASP A 81 0.34 -15.15 2.29
N SER A 82 0.38 -16.25 1.54
CA SER A 82 -0.82 -17.02 1.15
C SER A 82 -1.46 -17.79 2.31
N SER A 83 -0.76 -17.99 3.43
CA SER A 83 -1.30 -18.70 4.60
C SER A 83 -2.26 -17.82 5.40
N SER A 84 -1.97 -16.52 5.47
CA SER A 84 -2.79 -15.52 6.17
C SER A 84 -3.62 -14.64 5.22
N ASN A 85 -3.49 -14.84 3.91
CA ASN A 85 -4.00 -13.94 2.88
C ASN A 85 -3.60 -12.48 3.11
N THR A 86 -2.33 -12.26 3.48
CA THR A 86 -1.79 -10.93 3.75
C THR A 86 -0.80 -10.53 2.66
N VAL A 87 -0.94 -9.30 2.16
CA VAL A 87 0.03 -8.66 1.28
C VAL A 87 0.66 -7.49 2.04
N THR A 88 1.99 -7.46 2.07
CA THR A 88 2.76 -6.46 2.81
C THR A 88 3.57 -5.62 1.84
N LEU A 89 3.41 -4.30 1.89
CA LEU A 89 4.28 -3.33 1.21
C LEU A 89 5.28 -2.77 2.22
N THR A 90 6.57 -2.93 1.92
CA THR A 90 7.65 -2.36 2.71
C THR A 90 8.33 -1.25 1.90
N GLY A 91 8.39 -0.04 2.45
CA GLY A 91 9.14 1.09 1.90
C GLY A 91 10.38 1.37 2.74
N GLN A 92 11.54 1.50 2.11
CA GLN A 92 12.79 1.89 2.76
C GLN A 92 13.07 3.36 2.48
N ASN A 93 13.59 4.06 3.51
CA ASN A 93 13.97 5.46 3.41
C ASN A 93 12.84 6.34 2.83
N VAL A 94 11.62 6.23 3.38
CA VAL A 94 10.47 6.98 2.85
C VAL A 94 10.65 8.47 3.05
N GLN A 95 10.30 9.25 2.03
CA GLN A 95 10.50 10.69 2.02
C GLN A 95 9.16 11.42 1.88
N PRO A 96 9.07 12.72 2.21
CA PRO A 96 7.81 13.46 2.10
C PRO A 96 7.11 13.34 0.74
N GLU A 97 7.85 13.19 -0.36
CA GLU A 97 7.30 12.94 -1.70
C GLU A 97 6.58 11.60 -1.87
N ASP A 98 6.85 10.63 -1.00
CA ASP A 98 6.19 9.32 -0.97
C ASP A 98 4.86 9.36 -0.19
N THR A 99 4.48 10.52 0.36
CA THR A 99 3.17 10.71 1.02
C THR A 99 2.02 10.52 0.03
N ALA A 100 1.21 9.50 0.26
CA ALA A 100 0.11 9.12 -0.60
C ALA A 100 -0.99 8.40 0.18
N VAL A 101 -2.13 8.15 -0.47
CA VAL A 101 -3.07 7.11 -0.04
C VAL A 101 -2.65 5.79 -0.69
N TYR A 102 -2.56 4.71 0.06
CA TYR A 102 -2.16 3.39 -0.45
C TYR A 102 -3.37 2.46 -0.44
N TYR A 103 -3.52 1.71 -1.53
CA TYR A 103 -4.62 0.79 -1.78
C TYR A 103 -4.06 -0.57 -2.17
N CYS A 104 -4.68 -1.62 -1.63
CA CYS A 104 -4.54 -2.98 -2.14
C CYS A 104 -5.77 -3.32 -2.98
N ALA A 105 -5.57 -3.84 -4.18
CA ALA A 105 -6.65 -4.11 -5.13
C ALA A 105 -6.41 -5.42 -5.89
N ARG A 106 -7.49 -6.06 -6.31
CA ARG A 106 -7.53 -7.20 -7.23
C ARG A 106 -8.37 -6.82 -8.44
#